data_AF-A0A940CCV0-F1
#
_entry.id   AF-A0A940CCV0-F1
#
_cell.length_a   1.000
_cell.length_b   1.000
_cell.length_c   1.000
_cell.angle_alpha   90.00
_cell.angle_beta   90.00
_cell.angle_gamma   90.00
#
_symmetry.space_group_name_H-M   'P 1'
#
loop_
_entity.id
_entity.type
_entity.pdbx_description
1 polymer ?
#
loop_
_entity_poly.entity_id
_entity_poly.type
_entity_poly.pdbx_seq_one_letter_code
_entity_poly.pdbx_strand_id
1 'polypeptide(L)'
;MKKLDVNSNLNKLQAMILVIACLLSACNTTDNTVEVPTEDSVENWIESVTDEQGVYIGQDKEVIGYYKRIGIAKIGGTYEDMLELRDIEKQGYLIANDDCTAYFELNGEKTEYVFDGGYFYSIDDTERDNGFQYTCINGRLIINDGETITQYMRLTDEELAAYLESNE
;
A
#
# COMPACT_ATOMS: atom_id res chain seq x y z
N MET A 1 -56.94 13.09 16.26
CA MET A 1 -56.67 13.31 17.71
C MET A 1 -57.01 12.05 18.48
N LYS A 2 -55.99 11.34 18.98
CA LYS A 2 -55.92 10.71 20.30
C LYS A 2 -54.46 10.30 20.51
N LYS A 3 -53.85 10.88 21.56
CA LYS A 3 -52.48 10.64 22.03
C LYS A 3 -52.40 9.24 22.61
N LEU A 4 -51.25 8.60 22.47
CA LEU A 4 -50.86 7.45 23.29
C LEU A 4 -49.48 7.72 23.87
N ASP A 5 -49.44 7.58 25.19
CA ASP A 5 -48.46 8.10 26.12
C ASP A 5 -47.08 7.45 26.00
N VAL A 6 -46.07 8.31 26.09
CA VAL A 6 -44.71 7.98 26.51
C VAL A 6 -44.74 7.94 28.04
N ASN A 7 -44.49 6.79 28.66
CA ASN A 7 -43.62 6.73 29.84
C ASN A 7 -43.31 5.34 30.40
N SER A 8 -42.13 5.31 31.01
CA SER A 8 -41.73 4.51 32.17
C SER A 8 -41.48 3.01 31.98
N ASN A 9 -40.20 2.65 31.81
CA ASN A 9 -39.48 1.86 32.81
C ASN A 9 -37.96 1.92 32.53
N LEU A 10 -37.40 3.10 32.77
CA LEU A 10 -35.97 3.31 33.00
C LEU A 10 -35.73 3.05 34.49
N ASN A 11 -35.19 1.89 34.87
CA ASN A 11 -34.66 1.67 36.21
C ASN A 11 -33.82 0.38 36.31
N LYS A 12 -32.74 0.51 37.11
CA LYS A 12 -31.72 -0.46 37.55
C LYS A 12 -30.49 -0.47 36.65
N LEU A 13 -29.27 -0.16 37.08
CA LEU A 13 -28.69 0.20 38.38
C LEU A 13 -27.23 0.60 38.05
N GLN A 14 -26.89 1.90 38.10
CA GLN A 14 -26.00 2.50 39.11
C GLN A 14 -24.74 1.71 39.54
N ALA A 15 -23.62 2.44 39.44
CA ALA A 15 -22.42 2.43 40.28
C ALA A 15 -21.24 1.51 39.91
N MET A 16 -20.26 2.10 39.21
CA MET A 16 -18.87 2.13 39.71
C MET A 16 -18.04 3.20 38.97
N ILE A 17 -18.18 4.45 39.41
CA ILE A 17 -17.14 5.45 39.24
C ILE A 17 -16.14 5.17 40.37
N LEU A 18 -14.96 4.65 40.04
CA LEU A 18 -13.85 4.58 41.00
C LEU A 18 -12.81 5.63 40.63
N VAL A 19 -12.81 6.68 41.42
CA VAL A 19 -11.79 7.72 41.50
C VAL A 19 -10.50 7.10 42.04
N ILE A 20 -9.40 7.15 41.28
CA ILE A 20 -8.05 6.98 41.83
C ILE A 20 -7.25 8.22 41.46
N ALA A 21 -7.38 9.24 42.30
CA ALA A 21 -6.46 10.36 42.39
C ALA A 21 -5.81 10.29 43.78
N CYS A 22 -4.56 9.82 43.83
CA CYS A 22 -3.59 9.83 44.93
C CYS A 22 -2.44 8.91 44.42
N LEU A 23 -1.18 9.29 44.24
CA LEU A 23 -0.33 10.26 44.91
C LEU A 23 0.88 10.56 44.00
N LEU A 24 1.13 11.83 43.75
CA LEU A 24 2.47 12.35 43.48
C LEU A 24 3.06 12.74 44.84
N SER A 25 4.07 11.99 45.32
CA SER A 25 5.01 12.42 46.36
C SER A 25 6.33 11.68 46.17
N ALA A 26 7.41 12.46 46.17
CA ALA A 26 8.74 12.16 45.66
C ALA A 26 9.67 11.35 46.59
N CYS A 27 10.81 10.98 46.00
CA CYS A 27 12.17 10.86 46.57
C CYS A 27 12.67 9.50 47.13
N ASN A 28 13.50 8.86 46.29
CA ASN A 28 14.79 8.18 46.52
C ASN A 28 14.98 7.28 47.75
N THR A 29 15.36 6.02 47.53
CA THR A 29 16.77 5.55 47.54
C THR A 29 16.84 4.09 47.02
N THR A 30 17.86 3.84 46.20
CA THR A 30 18.42 2.56 45.70
C THR A 30 18.12 1.29 46.51
N ASP A 31 17.65 0.23 45.82
CA ASP A 31 18.29 -1.08 45.92
C ASP A 31 18.03 -1.92 44.65
N ASN A 32 19.05 -2.64 44.21
CA ASN A 32 19.10 -3.36 42.93
C ASN A 32 18.22 -4.62 42.96
N THR A 33 17.24 -4.73 42.07
CA THR A 33 16.82 -6.03 41.52
C THR A 33 16.37 -5.81 40.08
N VAL A 34 17.12 -6.37 39.15
CA VAL A 34 16.82 -6.39 37.71
C VAL A 34 15.66 -7.38 37.52
N GLU A 35 14.44 -6.86 37.43
CA GLU A 35 13.33 -7.60 36.84
C GLU A 35 13.10 -7.03 35.43
N VAL A 36 13.27 -7.93 34.47
CA VAL A 36 13.11 -7.73 33.03
C VAL A 36 11.80 -7.00 32.76
N PRO A 37 11.77 -5.86 32.05
CA PRO A 37 10.53 -5.33 31.57
C PRO A 37 10.03 -6.31 30.52
N THR A 38 8.90 -6.96 30.81
CA THR A 38 8.00 -7.52 29.80
C THR A 38 7.66 -6.39 28.85
N GLU A 39 8.42 -6.29 27.75
CA GLU A 39 8.05 -5.45 26.62
C GLU A 39 6.75 -6.01 26.07
N ASP A 40 5.71 -5.20 26.23
CA ASP A 40 4.46 -5.27 25.50
C ASP A 40 4.74 -5.72 24.07
N SER A 41 4.32 -6.94 23.76
CA SER A 41 4.17 -7.39 22.39
C SER A 41 3.32 -6.34 21.69
N VAL A 42 3.92 -5.67 20.72
CA VAL A 42 3.29 -4.70 19.81
C VAL A 42 2.30 -5.48 18.92
N GLU A 43 1.25 -6.02 19.53
CA GLU A 43 0.10 -6.55 18.84
C GLU A 43 -0.81 -5.37 18.48
N ASN A 44 -1.14 -5.30 17.20
CA ASN A 44 -2.38 -4.69 16.69
C ASN A 44 -2.43 -3.17 16.46
N TRP A 45 -1.61 -2.64 15.53
CA TRP A 45 -1.82 -1.31 14.93
C TRP A 45 -1.87 -1.30 13.39
N ILE A 46 -2.16 -2.43 12.74
CA ILE A 46 -2.57 -2.40 11.32
C ILE A 46 -4.07 -2.74 11.30
N GLU A 47 -4.90 -1.75 11.62
CA GLU A 47 -6.30 -1.79 11.18
C GLU A 47 -6.28 -1.94 9.65
N SER A 48 -6.91 -3.03 9.19
CA SER A 48 -7.06 -3.47 7.81
C SER A 48 -6.96 -2.34 6.78
N VAL A 49 -5.86 -2.31 6.01
CA VAL A 49 -5.67 -1.39 4.87
C VAL A 49 -6.51 -1.78 3.65
N THR A 50 -7.28 -2.86 3.75
CA THR A 50 -8.17 -3.39 2.72
C THR A 50 -9.63 -3.39 3.19
N ASP A 51 -10.57 -3.21 2.28
CA ASP A 51 -12.01 -3.36 2.55
C ASP A 51 -12.44 -4.83 2.70
N GLU A 52 -13.74 -5.07 2.91
CA GLU A 52 -14.34 -6.40 3.07
C GLU A 52 -14.17 -7.30 1.83
N GLN A 53 -13.76 -6.73 0.70
CA GLN A 53 -13.52 -7.42 -0.57
C GLN A 53 -12.01 -7.62 -0.85
N GLY A 54 -11.13 -7.17 0.06
CA GLY A 54 -9.68 -7.27 -0.09
C GLY A 54 -9.07 -6.16 -0.96
N VAL A 55 -9.81 -5.08 -1.25
CA VAL A 55 -9.33 -3.94 -2.04
C VAL A 55 -8.71 -2.89 -1.12
N TYR A 56 -7.55 -2.34 -1.49
CA TYR A 56 -6.89 -1.32 -0.67
C TYR A 56 -7.71 -0.03 -0.56
N ILE A 57 -7.93 0.44 0.67
CA ILE A 57 -8.63 1.70 0.95
C ILE A 57 -7.73 2.86 0.46
N GLY A 58 -8.21 3.63 -0.52
CA GLY A 58 -7.48 4.74 -1.13
C GLY A 58 -6.83 4.43 -2.49
N GLN A 59 -7.21 3.33 -3.14
CA GLN A 59 -6.82 3.06 -4.52
C GLN A 59 -7.27 4.18 -5.46
N ASP A 60 -6.32 4.76 -6.18
CA ASP A 60 -6.58 5.73 -7.24
C ASP A 60 -7.36 5.03 -8.36
N LYS A 61 -8.38 5.70 -8.88
CA LYS A 61 -9.19 5.19 -9.99
C LYS A 61 -8.46 5.23 -11.34
N GLU A 62 -7.34 5.94 -11.41
CA GLU A 62 -6.70 6.29 -12.68
C GLU A 62 -5.27 5.74 -12.76
N VAL A 63 -5.10 4.73 -13.61
CA VAL A 63 -3.81 4.08 -13.94
C VAL A 63 -3.11 4.78 -15.10
N ILE A 64 -3.82 5.59 -15.88
CA ILE A 64 -3.32 6.27 -17.09
C ILE A 64 -2.20 7.25 -16.70
N GLY A 65 -1.11 7.25 -17.45
CA GLY A 65 0.00 8.19 -17.27
C GLY A 65 1.38 7.60 -17.51
N TYR A 66 2.39 8.42 -17.22
CA TYR A 66 3.81 8.07 -17.35
C TYR A 66 4.41 7.86 -15.98
N TYR A 67 5.16 6.78 -15.82
CA TYR A 67 5.74 6.39 -14.55
C TYR A 67 7.21 5.96 -14.72
N LYS A 68 8.06 6.29 -13.75
CA LYS A 68 9.43 5.76 -13.62
C LYS A 68 9.46 4.60 -12.64
N ARG A 69 10.29 3.59 -12.89
CA ARG A 69 10.53 2.52 -11.92
C ARG A 69 11.30 3.09 -10.71
N ILE A 70 10.85 2.79 -9.51
CA ILE A 70 11.48 3.25 -8.26
C ILE A 70 12.00 2.12 -7.39
N GLY A 71 11.63 0.87 -7.70
CA GLY A 71 12.15 -0.31 -7.02
C GLY A 71 11.57 -1.60 -7.59
N ILE A 72 12.30 -2.68 -7.32
CA ILE A 72 11.89 -4.06 -7.60
C ILE A 72 12.35 -4.93 -6.43
N ALA A 73 11.52 -5.87 -6.01
CA ALA A 73 11.85 -6.81 -4.95
C ALA A 73 11.36 -8.20 -5.34
N LYS A 74 12.20 -9.22 -5.14
CA LYS A 74 11.81 -10.62 -5.33
C LYS A 74 11.08 -11.12 -4.09
N ILE A 75 9.95 -11.79 -4.29
CA ILE A 75 9.14 -12.35 -3.21
C ILE A 75 9.92 -13.52 -2.59
N GLY A 76 10.18 -13.43 -1.28
CA GLY A 76 11.03 -14.40 -0.57
C GLY A 76 12.51 -14.33 -0.97
N GLY A 77 12.94 -13.26 -1.64
CA GLY A 77 14.32 -13.09 -2.11
C GLY A 77 15.34 -12.93 -0.96
N THR A 78 16.58 -13.32 -1.24
CA THR A 78 17.70 -13.15 -0.31
C THR A 78 18.37 -11.78 -0.46
N TYR A 79 19.37 -11.53 0.38
CA TYR A 79 20.21 -10.34 0.22
C TYR A 79 20.96 -10.34 -1.12
N GLU A 80 21.39 -11.50 -1.60
CA GLU A 80 22.04 -11.65 -2.90
C GLU A 80 21.07 -11.28 -4.05
N ASP A 81 19.82 -11.73 -4.01
CA ASP A 81 18.80 -11.31 -5.00
C ASP A 81 18.63 -9.78 -5.00
N MET A 82 18.65 -9.14 -3.82
CA MET A 82 18.60 -7.67 -3.73
C MET A 82 19.84 -7.01 -4.38
N LEU A 83 21.02 -7.60 -4.22
CA LEU A 83 22.24 -7.09 -4.86
C LEU A 83 22.19 -7.21 -6.38
N GLU A 84 21.66 -8.31 -6.91
CA GLU A 84 21.50 -8.52 -8.35
C GLU A 84 20.52 -7.52 -8.97
N LEU A 85 19.47 -7.15 -8.24
CA LEU A 85 18.46 -6.20 -8.69
C LEU A 85 18.90 -4.74 -8.58
N ARG A 86 19.89 -4.43 -7.73
CA ARG A 86 20.28 -3.05 -7.39
C ARG A 86 20.56 -2.16 -8.60
N ASP A 87 21.27 -2.69 -9.59
CA ASP A 87 21.69 -1.90 -10.75
C ASP A 87 20.50 -1.59 -11.68
N ILE A 88 19.50 -2.46 -11.70
CA ILE A 88 18.32 -2.32 -12.54
C ILE A 88 17.13 -1.72 -11.80
N GLU A 89 17.09 -1.71 -10.47
CA GLU A 89 15.86 -1.45 -9.68
C GLU A 89 15.17 -0.13 -9.99
N LYS A 90 15.90 0.88 -10.49
CA LYS A 90 15.36 2.21 -10.86
C LYS A 90 15.42 2.50 -12.36
N GLN A 91 15.81 1.53 -13.17
CA GLN A 91 15.84 1.66 -14.62
C GLN A 91 14.44 1.43 -15.20
N GLY A 92 14.10 2.13 -16.27
CA GLY A 92 12.88 1.85 -17.03
C GLY A 92 11.64 2.64 -16.62
N TYR A 93 10.68 2.63 -17.53
CA TYR A 93 9.44 3.40 -17.48
C TYR A 93 8.24 2.50 -17.74
N LEU A 94 7.07 2.96 -17.30
CA LEU A 94 5.78 2.39 -17.62
C LEU A 94 4.89 3.50 -18.13
N ILE A 95 4.28 3.28 -19.29
CA ILE A 95 3.34 4.21 -19.90
C ILE A 95 2.02 3.48 -20.05
N ALA A 96 0.98 4.00 -19.43
CA ALA A 96 -0.38 3.50 -19.53
C ALA A 96 -1.23 4.54 -20.28
N ASN A 97 -1.72 4.15 -21.45
CA ASN A 97 -2.49 5.00 -22.35
C ASN A 97 -3.99 5.00 -22.01
N ASP A 98 -4.71 5.97 -22.56
CA ASP A 98 -6.15 6.13 -22.37
C ASP A 98 -7.00 5.06 -23.06
N ASP A 99 -6.45 4.37 -24.06
CA ASP A 99 -7.04 3.25 -24.78
C ASP A 99 -6.87 1.88 -24.08
N CYS A 100 -6.43 1.89 -22.82
CA CYS A 100 -6.13 0.70 -22.01
C CYS A 100 -4.94 -0.15 -22.50
N THR A 101 -4.11 0.38 -23.42
CA THR A 101 -2.81 -0.21 -23.71
C THR A 101 -1.74 0.35 -22.78
N ALA A 102 -0.69 -0.43 -22.55
CA ALA A 102 0.48 0.02 -21.82
C ALA A 102 1.75 -0.55 -22.44
N TYR A 103 2.88 0.08 -22.18
CA TYR A 103 4.17 -0.56 -22.43
C TYR A 103 5.13 -0.38 -21.26
N PHE A 104 5.89 -1.43 -21.01
CA PHE A 104 7.02 -1.40 -20.08
C PHE A 104 8.28 -1.20 -20.90
N GLU A 105 8.99 -0.12 -20.59
CA GLU A 105 10.22 0.25 -21.26
C GLU A 105 11.41 -0.05 -20.35
N LEU A 106 12.36 -0.85 -20.83
CA LEU A 106 13.61 -1.11 -20.14
C LEU A 106 14.76 -0.96 -21.13
N ASN A 107 15.66 -0.01 -20.89
CA ASN A 107 16.82 0.25 -21.74
C ASN A 107 16.47 0.46 -23.23
N GLY A 108 15.33 1.11 -23.50
CA GLY A 108 14.83 1.39 -24.85
C GLY A 108 14.03 0.26 -25.49
N GLU A 109 14.01 -0.94 -24.91
CA GLU A 109 13.14 -2.03 -25.34
C GLU A 109 11.75 -1.86 -24.72
N LYS A 110 10.70 -1.96 -25.55
CA LYS A 110 9.31 -1.82 -25.14
C LYS A 110 8.62 -3.16 -25.21
N THR A 111 7.97 -3.54 -24.12
CA THR A 111 7.09 -4.71 -24.05
C THR A 111 5.65 -4.23 -23.86
N GLU A 112 4.74 -4.69 -24.72
CA GLU A 112 3.36 -4.17 -24.79
C GLU A 112 2.37 -5.01 -23.99
N TYR A 113 1.42 -4.33 -23.38
CA TYR A 113 0.41 -4.87 -22.48
C TYR A 113 -0.96 -4.22 -22.74
N VAL A 114 -2.02 -4.89 -22.30
CA VAL A 114 -3.35 -4.33 -22.11
C VAL A 114 -3.67 -4.40 -20.62
N PHE A 115 -4.32 -3.37 -20.07
CA PHE A 115 -4.70 -3.37 -18.66
C PHE A 115 -6.20 -3.18 -18.47
N ASP A 116 -6.78 -4.01 -17.62
CA ASP A 116 -8.15 -3.87 -17.13
C ASP A 116 -8.34 -4.61 -15.80
N GLY A 117 -9.40 -4.26 -15.07
CA GLY A 117 -9.85 -5.05 -13.92
C GLY A 117 -8.85 -5.25 -12.78
N GLY A 118 -7.75 -4.47 -12.71
CA GLY A 118 -6.68 -4.67 -11.72
C GLY A 118 -5.52 -5.56 -12.19
N TYR A 119 -5.45 -5.87 -13.48
CA TYR A 119 -4.41 -6.71 -14.07
C TYR A 119 -3.79 -6.08 -15.33
N PHE A 120 -2.50 -6.35 -15.55
CA PHE A 120 -1.81 -6.16 -16.83
C PHE A 120 -1.68 -7.50 -17.53
N TYR A 121 -2.08 -7.59 -18.78
CA TYR A 121 -1.97 -8.77 -19.64
C TYR A 121 -1.01 -8.46 -20.77
N SER A 122 -0.09 -9.37 -21.09
CA SER A 122 0.71 -9.22 -22.31
C SER A 122 -0.21 -9.06 -23.52
N ILE A 123 0.15 -8.22 -24.48
CA ILE A 123 -0.66 -8.06 -25.72
C ILE A 123 -0.79 -9.39 -26.49
N ASP A 124 0.19 -10.29 -26.31
CA ASP A 124 0.21 -11.62 -26.90
C ASP A 124 -0.63 -12.65 -26.12
N ASP A 125 -1.03 -12.35 -24.87
CA ASP A 125 -1.91 -13.22 -24.07
C ASP A 125 -3.37 -12.96 -24.40
N THR A 126 -3.83 -13.58 -25.48
CA THR A 126 -5.21 -13.43 -25.98
C THR A 126 -6.27 -14.03 -25.05
N GLU A 127 -5.90 -15.01 -24.22
CA GLU A 127 -6.82 -15.69 -23.30
C GLU A 127 -6.94 -14.93 -21.97
N ARG A 128 -5.97 -14.04 -21.67
CA ARG A 128 -5.89 -13.21 -20.46
C ARG A 128 -5.81 -14.06 -19.18
N ASP A 129 -5.13 -15.19 -19.28
CA ASP A 129 -4.98 -16.13 -18.16
C ASP A 129 -3.77 -15.77 -17.28
N ASN A 130 -2.80 -15.01 -17.79
CA ASN A 130 -1.53 -14.72 -17.12
C ASN A 130 -1.38 -13.23 -16.80
N GLY A 131 -2.40 -12.65 -16.18
CA GLY A 131 -2.39 -11.25 -15.78
C GLY A 131 -1.52 -10.96 -14.55
N PHE A 132 -0.73 -9.89 -14.60
CA PHE A 132 0.00 -9.36 -13.46
C PHE A 132 -0.90 -8.43 -12.66
N GLN A 133 -1.13 -8.76 -11.39
CA GLN A 133 -1.98 -7.96 -10.52
C GLN A 133 -1.32 -6.61 -10.26
N TYR A 134 -2.08 -5.53 -10.28
CA TYR A 134 -1.60 -4.20 -9.93
C TYR A 134 -2.46 -3.50 -8.88
N THR A 135 -1.86 -2.50 -8.24
CA THR A 135 -2.53 -1.57 -7.33
C THR A 135 -1.99 -0.17 -7.58
N CYS A 136 -2.87 0.81 -7.78
CA CYS A 136 -2.49 2.21 -7.98
C CYS A 136 -2.95 3.04 -6.78
N ILE A 137 -2.04 3.66 -6.04
CA ILE A 137 -2.36 4.44 -4.83
C ILE A 137 -1.43 5.66 -4.77
N ASN A 138 -2.00 6.86 -4.64
CA ASN A 138 -1.28 8.13 -4.52
C ASN A 138 -0.20 8.32 -5.62
N GLY A 139 -0.55 8.05 -6.87
CA GLY A 139 0.38 8.15 -8.02
C GLY A 139 1.48 7.09 -8.05
N ARG A 140 1.46 6.10 -7.14
CA ARG A 140 2.32 4.92 -7.18
C ARG A 140 1.57 3.75 -7.78
N LEU A 141 2.18 3.10 -8.76
CA LEU A 141 1.69 1.86 -9.35
C LEU A 141 2.57 0.70 -8.86
N ILE A 142 1.96 -0.30 -8.25
CA ILE A 142 2.61 -1.48 -7.69
C ILE A 142 2.13 -2.68 -8.51
N ILE A 143 3.03 -3.45 -9.10
CA ILE A 143 2.73 -4.61 -9.93
C ILE A 143 3.36 -5.84 -9.30
N ASN A 144 2.58 -6.91 -9.18
CA ASN A 144 3.01 -8.22 -8.72
C ASN A 144 2.84 -9.24 -9.85
N ASP A 145 3.95 -9.78 -10.33
CA ASP A 145 3.97 -10.80 -11.39
C ASP A 145 4.00 -12.26 -10.85
N GLY A 146 3.94 -12.42 -9.52
CA GLY A 146 4.02 -13.70 -8.82
C GLY A 146 5.41 -14.04 -8.30
N GLU A 147 6.46 -13.46 -8.86
CA GLU A 147 7.86 -13.66 -8.44
C GLU A 147 8.48 -12.38 -7.87
N THR A 148 8.08 -11.22 -8.40
CA THR A 148 8.58 -9.90 -8.06
C THR A 148 7.46 -8.92 -7.80
N ILE A 149 7.75 -7.95 -6.94
CA ILE A 149 6.95 -6.75 -6.73
C ILE A 149 7.74 -5.59 -7.32
N THR A 150 7.21 -5.00 -8.39
CA THR A 150 7.79 -3.83 -9.02
C THR A 150 6.97 -2.59 -8.69
N GLN A 151 7.66 -1.50 -8.34
CA GLN A 151 7.04 -0.23 -7.98
C GLN A 151 7.42 0.86 -8.98
N TYR A 152 6.42 1.60 -9.39
CA TYR A 152 6.52 2.73 -10.30
C TYR A 152 5.91 3.97 -9.65
N MET A 153 6.52 5.14 -9.90
CA MET A 153 6.01 6.43 -9.45
C MET A 153 5.67 7.28 -10.67
N ARG A 154 4.51 7.94 -10.64
CA ARG A 154 4.11 8.87 -11.69
C ARG A 154 5.19 9.96 -11.84
N LEU A 155 5.53 10.27 -13.07
CA LEU A 155 6.49 11.33 -13.38
C LEU A 155 5.92 12.67 -12.92
N THR A 156 6.80 13.53 -12.42
CA THR A 156 6.47 14.96 -12.28
C THR A 156 6.42 15.61 -13.66
N ASP A 157 5.83 16.80 -13.75
CA ASP A 157 5.77 17.56 -15.01
C ASP A 157 7.17 17.78 -15.63
N GLU A 158 8.17 18.06 -14.78
CA GLU A 158 9.56 18.23 -15.19
C GLU A 158 10.18 16.93 -15.74
N GLU A 159 9.92 15.80 -15.06
CA GLU A 159 10.42 14.49 -15.49
C GLU A 159 9.74 14.00 -16.76
N LEU A 160 8.44 14.29 -16.91
CA LEU A 160 7.69 13.98 -18.11
C LEU A 160 8.23 14.77 -19.31
N ALA A 161 8.47 16.08 -19.16
CA ALA A 161 9.06 16.89 -20.22
C ALA A 161 10.42 16.33 -20.66
N ALA A 162 11.29 16.00 -19.70
CA ALA A 162 12.60 15.41 -20.00
C ALA A 162 12.50 14.04 -20.69
N TYR A 163 11.56 13.17 -20.27
CA TYR A 163 11.33 11.88 -20.91
C TYR A 163 10.88 12.04 -22.36
N LEU A 164 9.94 12.95 -22.63
CA LEU A 164 9.42 13.20 -23.97
C LEU A 164 10.50 13.77 -24.90
N GLU A 165 11.30 14.73 -24.44
CA GLU A 165 12.43 15.29 -25.21
C GLU A 165 13.49 14.23 -25.57
N SER A 166 13.73 13.26 -24.68
CA SER A 166 14.72 12.21 -24.92
C SER A 166 14.28 11.13 -25.92
N ASN A 167 12.99 11.10 -26.26
CA ASN A 167 12.37 10.08 -27.12
C ASN A 167 11.83 10.65 -28.45
N GLU A 168 12.14 11.91 -28.78
CA GLU A 168 11.99 12.51 -30.12
C GLU A 168 13.17 12.16 -31.04
#